data_AF-A0A7W9PHZ4-F1
#
_entry.id   AF-A0A7W9PHZ4-F1
#
_cell.length_a   1.000
_cell.length_b   1.000
_cell.length_c   1.000
_cell.angle_alpha   90.00
_cell.angle_beta   90.00
_cell.angle_gamma   90.00
#
_symmetry.space_group_name_H-M   'P 1'
#
loop_
_entity.id
_entity.type
_entity.pdbx_description
1 polymer ?
#
loop_
_entity_poly.entity_id
_entity_poly.type
_entity_poly.pdbx_seq_one_letter_code
_entity_poly.pdbx_strand_id
1 'polypeptide(L)'
;MTIETTDWAMMSDRTPEHAFRVDGFGAAVWRLSWLPEHRLTHEQAWAGMELDELLSDPAAVHDESAQRRVSDHAAALGVRYEQAVILLSRRMIDRLRRHSGVRTRREAEPVLALSAMRRPPAQFAD
;
A
#
# COMPACT_ATOMS: atom_id res chain seq x y z
N MET A 1 -20.86 -2.12 4.43
CA MET A 1 -19.40 -1.94 4.44
C MET A 1 -19.01 -1.71 5.87
N THR A 2 -18.03 -2.46 6.37
CA THR A 2 -17.70 -2.48 7.79
C THR A 2 -16.19 -2.36 7.92
N ILE A 3 -15.72 -1.22 8.43
CA ILE A 3 -14.36 -1.10 8.91
C ILE A 3 -14.33 -1.74 10.30
N GLU A 4 -13.61 -2.84 10.43
CA GLU A 4 -13.34 -3.46 11.72
C GLU A 4 -12.24 -2.68 12.44
N THR A 5 -12.47 -2.39 13.71
CA THR A 5 -11.52 -1.62 14.53
C THR A 5 -11.14 -2.36 15.80
N THR A 6 -9.88 -2.22 16.17
CA THR A 6 -9.29 -2.65 17.44
C THR A 6 -8.50 -1.50 18.03
N ASP A 7 -8.00 -1.66 19.26
CA ASP A 7 -7.16 -0.64 19.89
C ASP A 7 -5.87 -0.31 19.13
N TRP A 8 -5.47 -1.14 18.14
CA TRP A 8 -4.18 -1.05 17.46
C TRP A 8 -4.25 -1.05 15.94
N ALA A 9 -5.39 -1.42 15.35
CA ALA A 9 -5.55 -1.55 13.90
C ALA A 9 -7.00 -1.28 13.45
N MET A 10 -7.14 -0.77 12.22
CA MET A 10 -8.41 -0.66 11.48
C MET A 10 -8.25 -1.40 10.14
N MET A 11 -9.21 -2.24 9.77
CA MET A 11 -9.17 -3.03 8.53
C MET A 11 -10.52 -2.99 7.80
N SER A 12 -10.47 -3.06 6.47
CA SER A 12 -11.65 -3.19 5.62
C SER A 12 -11.84 -4.65 5.19
N ASP A 13 -13.08 -5.08 5.04
CA ASP A 13 -13.42 -6.36 4.39
C ASP A 13 -13.37 -6.28 2.85
N ARG A 14 -13.21 -5.07 2.29
CA ARG A 14 -13.26 -4.81 0.84
C ARG A 14 -11.94 -4.38 0.25
N THR A 15 -11.07 -3.78 1.04
CA THR A 15 -9.76 -3.32 0.57
C THR A 15 -8.65 -3.99 1.38
N PRO A 16 -7.47 -4.20 0.77
CA PRO A 16 -6.31 -4.75 1.49
C PRO A 16 -5.54 -3.68 2.28
N GLU A 17 -6.03 -2.43 2.30
CA GLU A 17 -5.41 -1.36 3.06
C GLU A 17 -5.89 -1.39 4.51
N HIS A 18 -5.07 -0.81 5.39
CA HIS A 18 -5.30 -0.85 6.82
C HIS A 18 -4.66 0.36 7.50
N ALA A 19 -5.19 0.71 8.67
CA ALA A 19 -4.55 1.63 9.59
C ALA A 19 -3.93 0.84 10.75
N PHE A 20 -2.79 1.31 11.26
CA PHE A 20 -2.16 0.72 12.43
C PHE A 20 -1.57 1.81 13.32
N ARG A 21 -1.52 1.54 14.62
CA ARG A 21 -0.83 2.40 15.57
C ARG A 21 0.67 2.18 15.51
N VAL A 22 1.41 3.26 15.67
CA VAL A 22 2.86 3.27 15.84
C VAL A 22 3.24 3.91 17.16
N ASP A 23 4.42 3.55 17.66
CA ASP A 23 4.96 4.16 18.87
C ASP A 23 5.07 5.68 18.71
N GLY A 24 4.69 6.37 19.77
CA GLY A 24 4.66 7.83 19.83
C GLY A 24 3.86 8.33 21.02
N PHE A 25 3.97 9.64 21.25
CA PHE A 25 3.22 10.35 22.27
C PHE A 25 2.21 11.29 21.60
N GLY A 26 1.03 11.44 22.21
CA GLY A 26 -0.05 12.29 21.71
C GLY A 26 -1.11 11.55 20.87
N ALA A 27 -2.01 12.31 20.25
CA ALA A 27 -3.15 11.75 19.50
C ALA A 27 -2.77 11.23 18.11
N ALA A 28 -1.70 11.74 17.50
CA ALA A 28 -1.27 11.41 16.15
C ALA A 28 -0.36 10.15 16.10
N VAL A 29 -0.92 9.02 16.51
CA VAL A 29 -0.22 7.73 16.61
C VAL A 29 -0.65 6.71 15.56
N TRP A 30 -1.52 7.08 14.63
CA TRP A 30 -1.97 6.19 13.56
C TRP A 30 -1.22 6.45 12.25
N ARG A 31 -1.07 5.39 11.45
CA ARG A 31 -0.58 5.46 10.07
C ARG A 31 -1.46 4.60 9.18
N LEU A 32 -1.61 5.02 7.93
CA LEU A 32 -2.26 4.23 6.89
C LEU A 32 -1.20 3.46 6.11
N SER A 33 -1.52 2.25 5.70
CA SER A 33 -0.68 1.44 4.81
C SER A 33 -0.39 2.14 3.48
N TRP A 34 -1.31 2.99 3.01
CA TRP A 34 -1.21 3.71 1.74
C TRP A 34 -0.73 5.16 1.84
N LEU A 35 -0.68 5.72 3.05
CA LEU A 35 -0.12 7.04 3.34
C LEU A 35 0.86 6.96 4.51
N PRO A 36 1.95 6.15 4.39
CA PRO A 36 2.80 5.87 5.53
C PRO A 36 3.53 7.12 6.04
N GLU A 37 3.77 8.13 5.23
CA GLU A 37 4.54 9.32 5.63
C GLU A 37 3.79 10.22 6.63
N HIS A 38 2.48 10.00 6.82
CA HIS A 38 1.65 10.85 7.66
C HIS A 38 1.33 10.16 8.99
N ARG A 39 1.52 10.91 10.08
CA ARG A 39 1.01 10.55 11.40
C ARG A 39 -0.37 11.16 11.58
N LEU A 40 -1.34 10.33 11.92
CA LEU A 40 -2.75 10.67 11.91
C LEU A 40 -3.36 10.47 13.30
N THR A 41 -4.36 11.28 13.62
CA THR A 41 -5.28 10.98 14.72
C THR A 41 -6.13 9.75 14.40
N HIS A 42 -6.81 9.20 15.39
CA HIS A 42 -7.77 8.11 15.17
C HIS A 42 -8.84 8.50 14.14
N GLU A 43 -9.41 9.70 14.26
CA GLU A 43 -10.44 10.21 13.33
C GLU A 43 -9.92 10.35 11.90
N GLN A 44 -8.69 10.84 11.75
CA GLN A 44 -8.05 10.94 10.44
C GLN A 44 -7.76 9.56 9.85
N ALA A 45 -7.27 8.63 10.66
CA ALA A 45 -7.06 7.25 10.21
C ALA A 45 -8.36 6.61 9.74
N TRP A 46 -9.45 6.80 10.49
CA TRP A 46 -10.79 6.35 10.09
C TRP A 46 -11.22 6.96 8.76
N ALA A 47 -11.10 8.28 8.61
CA ALA A 47 -11.40 8.97 7.35
C ALA A 47 -10.56 8.45 6.17
N GLY A 48 -9.31 8.07 6.41
CA GLY A 48 -8.46 7.48 5.36
C GLY A 48 -8.79 6.04 5.01
N MET A 49 -9.38 5.27 5.94
CA MET A 49 -9.97 3.98 5.64
C MET A 49 -11.23 4.16 4.78
N GLU A 50 -12.14 5.06 5.17
CA GLU A 50 -13.35 5.37 4.38
C GLU A 50 -13.02 5.92 2.98
N LEU A 51 -11.96 6.71 2.86
CA LEU A 51 -11.49 7.21 1.57
C LEU A 51 -11.04 6.09 0.64
N ASP A 52 -10.19 5.18 1.13
CA ASP A 52 -9.73 4.03 0.34
C ASP A 52 -10.89 3.13 -0.08
N GLU A 53 -11.84 2.92 0.84
CA GLU A 53 -13.07 2.18 0.61
C GLU A 53 -13.92 2.78 -0.52
N LEU A 54 -14.16 4.10 -0.49
CA LEU A 54 -14.92 4.82 -1.52
C LEU A 54 -14.21 4.80 -2.87
N LEU A 55 -12.89 5.00 -2.90
CA LEU A 55 -12.10 5.02 -4.13
C LEU A 55 -11.95 3.62 -4.75
N SER A 56 -12.17 2.56 -3.97
CA SER A 56 -12.12 1.18 -4.42
C SER A 56 -13.45 0.66 -4.98
N ASP A 57 -14.53 1.45 -4.96
CA ASP A 57 -15.84 1.06 -5.51
C ASP A 57 -16.10 1.70 -6.89
N PRO A 58 -15.98 0.95 -8.00
CA PRO A 58 -16.26 1.48 -9.33
C PRO A 58 -17.72 1.88 -9.54
N ALA A 59 -18.67 1.32 -8.78
CA ALA A 59 -20.08 1.65 -8.91
C ALA A 59 -20.41 3.04 -8.34
N ALA A 60 -19.55 3.59 -7.47
CA ALA A 60 -19.73 4.88 -6.83
C ALA A 60 -19.22 6.07 -7.67
N VAL A 61 -18.61 5.82 -8.85
CA VAL A 61 -17.94 6.88 -9.65
C VAL A 61 -18.90 7.99 -10.10
N HIS A 62 -20.16 7.68 -10.36
CA HIS A 62 -21.18 8.66 -10.77
C HIS A 62 -22.05 9.17 -9.62
N ASP A 63 -21.80 8.72 -8.39
CA ASP A 63 -22.53 9.19 -7.22
C ASP A 63 -21.89 10.48 -6.68
N GLU A 64 -22.58 11.60 -6.88
CA GLU A 64 -22.13 12.92 -6.42
C GLU A 64 -21.94 12.99 -4.91
N SER A 65 -22.74 12.25 -4.14
CA SER A 65 -22.61 12.20 -2.68
C SER A 65 -21.34 11.47 -2.26
N ALA A 66 -20.99 10.39 -2.97
CA ALA A 66 -19.73 9.67 -2.78
C ALA A 66 -18.53 10.56 -3.16
N GLN A 67 -18.60 11.29 -4.28
CA GLN A 67 -17.54 12.22 -4.69
C GLN A 67 -17.29 13.34 -3.67
N ARG A 68 -18.37 13.86 -3.05
CA ARG A 68 -18.24 14.86 -1.98
C ARG A 68 -17.53 14.29 -0.76
N ARG A 69 -17.93 13.09 -0.31
CA ARG A 69 -17.28 12.39 0.80
C ARG A 69 -15.80 12.10 0.51
N VAL A 70 -15.47 11.65 -0.71
CA VAL A 70 -14.07 11.47 -1.15
C VAL A 70 -13.27 12.75 -0.95
N SER A 71 -13.81 13.89 -1.35
CA SER A 71 -13.16 15.19 -1.20
C SER A 71 -12.99 15.59 0.27
N ASP A 72 -14.04 15.41 1.08
CA ASP A 72 -14.05 15.74 2.51
C ASP A 72 -13.02 14.88 3.29
N HIS A 73 -12.98 13.58 3.03
CA HIS A 73 -12.03 12.67 3.68
C HIS A 73 -10.58 12.95 3.24
N ALA A 74 -10.34 13.25 1.96
CA ALA A 74 -9.00 13.62 1.49
C ALA A 74 -8.52 14.92 2.15
N ALA A 75 -9.42 15.93 2.27
CA ALA A 75 -9.11 17.18 2.95
C ALA A 75 -8.77 16.98 4.43
N ALA A 76 -9.47 16.09 5.13
CA ALA A 76 -9.17 15.76 6.54
C ALA A 76 -7.77 15.17 6.74
N LEU A 77 -7.23 14.52 5.72
CA LEU A 77 -5.88 13.96 5.69
C LEU A 77 -4.82 14.96 5.22
N GLY A 78 -5.22 16.16 4.78
CA GLY A 78 -4.31 17.15 4.19
C GLY A 78 -3.79 16.76 2.81
N VAL A 79 -4.50 15.90 2.08
CA VAL A 79 -4.14 15.48 0.72
C VAL A 79 -5.24 15.83 -0.29
N ARG A 80 -4.88 15.88 -1.57
CA ARG A 80 -5.87 15.93 -2.65
C ARG A 80 -6.36 14.52 -2.96
N TYR A 81 -7.62 14.35 -3.35
CA TYR A 81 -8.15 13.00 -3.64
C TYR A 81 -7.41 12.35 -4.82
N GLU A 82 -6.97 13.12 -5.83
CA GLU A 82 -6.18 12.60 -6.95
C GLU A 82 -4.84 12.01 -6.48
N GLN A 83 -4.24 12.60 -5.44
CA GLN A 83 -3.03 12.06 -4.82
C GLN A 83 -3.31 10.73 -4.14
N ALA A 84 -4.44 10.60 -3.43
CA ALA A 84 -4.85 9.34 -2.81
C ALA A 84 -5.06 8.25 -3.88
N VAL A 85 -5.75 8.56 -4.98
CA VAL A 85 -5.93 7.65 -6.12
C VAL A 85 -4.58 7.16 -6.65
N ILE A 86 -3.60 8.04 -6.82
CA ILE A 86 -2.25 7.68 -7.30
C ILE A 86 -1.55 6.74 -6.32
N LEU A 87 -1.59 7.04 -5.01
CA LEU A 87 -0.94 6.23 -3.98
C LEU A 87 -1.55 4.82 -3.89
N LEU A 88 -2.88 4.73 -3.89
CA LEU A 88 -3.61 3.46 -3.86
C LEU A 88 -3.37 2.64 -5.13
N SER A 89 -3.39 3.28 -6.30
CA SER A 89 -3.11 2.62 -7.58
C SER A 89 -1.69 2.03 -7.62
N ARG A 90 -0.69 2.74 -7.09
CA ARG A 90 0.69 2.22 -6.99
C ARG A 90 0.75 0.94 -6.15
N ARG A 91 0.06 0.93 -5.01
CA ARG A 91 0.01 -0.25 -4.13
C ARG A 91 -0.71 -1.42 -4.77
N MET A 92 -1.80 -1.17 -5.49
CA MET A 92 -2.49 -2.18 -6.28
C MET A 92 -1.54 -2.79 -7.33
N ILE A 93 -0.82 -1.96 -8.08
CA ILE A 93 0.17 -2.41 -9.08
C ILE A 93 1.27 -3.25 -8.42
N ASP A 94 1.80 -2.81 -7.28
CA ASP A 94 2.86 -3.55 -6.57
C ASP A 94 2.37 -4.90 -6.04
N ARG A 95 1.12 -4.99 -5.57
CA ARG A 95 0.49 -6.28 -5.24
C ARG A 95 0.34 -7.18 -6.45
N LEU A 96 -0.16 -6.65 -7.57
CA LEU A 96 -0.30 -7.43 -8.81
C LEU A 96 1.04 -7.96 -9.31
N ARG A 97 2.11 -7.16 -9.22
CA ARG A 97 3.49 -7.60 -9.54
C ARG A 97 3.97 -8.72 -8.63
N ARG A 98 3.74 -8.61 -7.31
CA ARG A 98 4.09 -9.66 -6.34
C ARG A 98 3.35 -10.97 -6.59
N HIS A 99 2.06 -10.91 -6.94
CA HIS A 99 1.24 -12.10 -7.20
C HIS A 99 1.50 -12.75 -8.55
N SER A 100 1.87 -11.97 -9.57
CA SER A 100 2.11 -12.50 -10.91
C SER A 100 3.48 -13.20 -11.08
N GLY A 101 4.34 -13.18 -10.06
CA GLY A 101 5.69 -13.75 -10.16
C GLY A 101 6.58 -13.07 -11.21
N VAL A 102 6.12 -11.95 -11.78
CA VAL A 102 6.84 -11.18 -12.79
C VAL A 102 7.99 -10.48 -12.09
N ARG A 103 9.13 -11.16 -11.97
CA ARG A 103 10.43 -10.51 -11.83
C ARG A 103 10.54 -9.59 -13.05
N THR A 104 10.44 -8.29 -12.83
CA THR A 104 10.76 -7.31 -13.85
C THR A 104 12.12 -7.68 -14.44
N ARG A 105 12.23 -7.68 -15.77
CA ARG A 105 13.43 -8.07 -16.53
C ARG A 105 14.74 -7.42 -16.03
N ARG A 106 14.66 -6.32 -15.28
CA ARG A 106 15.78 -5.65 -14.60
C ARG A 106 16.46 -6.46 -13.50
N GLU A 107 15.81 -7.48 -12.92
CA GLU A 107 16.40 -8.33 -11.87
C GLU A 107 16.77 -9.74 -12.36
N ALA A 108 16.68 -9.99 -13.67
CA ALA A 108 17.00 -11.28 -14.28
C ALA A 108 18.46 -11.40 -14.77
N GLU A 109 19.28 -10.34 -14.69
CA GLU A 109 20.72 -10.40 -14.96
C GLU A 109 21.50 -9.80 -13.78
N PRO A 110 22.46 -10.52 -13.14
CA PRO A 110 23.23 -11.65 -13.64
C PRO A 110 23.23 -12.86 -12.68
N VAL A 111 22.30 -13.82 -12.85
CA VAL A 111 22.50 -15.19 -12.29
C VAL A 111 23.31 -16.06 -13.26
N LEU A 112 23.48 -15.62 -14.51
CA LEU A 112 24.29 -16.30 -15.52
C LEU A 112 25.81 -16.03 -15.40
N ALA A 113 26.24 -15.01 -14.65
CA ALA A 113 27.67 -14.73 -14.46
C ALA A 113 28.34 -15.62 -13.40
N LEU A 114 27.58 -16.13 -12.41
CA LEU A 114 28.12 -16.97 -11.33
C LEU A 114 28.27 -18.46 -11.72
N SER A 115 27.65 -18.90 -12.82
CA SER A 115 27.80 -20.28 -13.31
C SER A 115 29.03 -20.49 -14.21
N ALA A 116 29.66 -19.42 -14.69
CA ALA A 116 30.85 -19.49 -15.56
C ALA A 116 32.19 -19.52 -14.80
N MET A 117 32.18 -19.41 -13.47
CA MET A 117 33.39 -19.27 -12.64
C MET A 117 33.72 -20.48 -11.75
N ARG A 118 33.24 -21.68 -12.09
CA ARG A 118 33.64 -22.93 -11.40
C ARG A 118 34.18 -23.98 -12.38
N ARG A 119 35.39 -23.75 -12.87
CA ARG A 119 36.32 -24.82 -13.25
C ARG A 119 37.73 -24.45 -12.76
N PRO A 120 38.27 -25.13 -11.73
CA PRO A 120 39.71 -25.12 -11.52
C PRO A 120 40.38 -26.11 -12.51
N PRO A 121 41.65 -25.87 -12.89
CA PRO A 121 42.38 -26.75 -13.80
C PRO A 121 42.77 -28.05 -13.10
N ALA A 122 42.58 -29.18 -13.77
CA ALA A 122 43.15 -30.45 -13.33
C ALA A 122 44.66 -30.42 -13.55
N GLN A 123 45.44 -30.48 -12.46
CA GLN A 123 46.87 -30.77 -12.47
C GLN A 123 47.08 -32.12 -11.73
N PHE A 124 47.87 -33.00 -12.39
CA PHE A 124 48.66 -34.21 -12.01
C PHE A 124 48.74 -34.63 -10.51
N ALA A 125 48.99 -35.87 -10.03
CA ALA A 125 49.40 -37.23 -10.48
C ALA A 125 48.94 -38.21 -9.34
N ASP A 126 48.81 -39.54 -9.48
CA ASP A 126 49.83 -40.60 -9.70
C ASP A 126 49.24 -41.80 -10.46
#